data_AF-A0A0B7MTC4-F1
#
_entry.id   AF-A0A0B7MTC4-F1
#
_cell.length_a   1.000
_cell.length_b   1.000
_cell.length_c   1.000
_cell.angle_alpha   90.00
_cell.angle_beta   90.00
_cell.angle_gamma   90.00
#
_symmetry.space_group_name_H-M   'P 1'
#
loop_
_entity.id
_entity.type
_entity.pdbx_description
1 polymer ?
#
loop_
_entity_poly.entity_id
_entity_poly.type
_entity_poly.pdbx_seq_one_letter_code
_entity_poly.pdbx_strand_id
1 'polypeptide(L)'
;MALNAIEGTSRPDVDIDALPYIDRELDDAEMKVTVERMIEQEMRRMKRKERSDLPLSIDLFEKDEILKQEIERIKKKEQLNALDTKRYELQGPEDESDLDGWRAAVNNTKSQLESQAGSMFNLELLQKYGANAWRVHNFQLEKDLADIKKNTESLRNQILEINRERKNDQTEAASLLASLENKWSDLITQNLQVDIACAALESEVDELRRYKESLQQN
;
A
#
# COMPACT_ATOMS: atom_id res chain seq x y z
N MET A 1 18.67 11.37 19.51
CA MET A 1 17.76 10.67 18.59
C MET A 1 16.50 11.51 18.48
N ALA A 2 16.45 12.39 17.49
CA ALA A 2 15.29 13.23 17.24
C ALA A 2 14.26 12.39 16.48
N LEU A 3 13.11 12.16 17.12
CA LEU A 3 11.89 11.69 16.48
C LEU A 3 11.39 12.82 15.59
N ASN A 4 11.85 12.85 14.34
CA ASN A 4 11.21 13.69 13.33
C ASN A 4 9.89 13.01 12.98
N ALA A 5 8.84 13.41 13.70
CA ALA A 5 7.48 13.19 13.27
C ALA A 5 7.38 13.74 11.83
N ILE A 6 6.89 12.89 10.93
CA ILE A 6 6.47 13.32 9.60
C ILE A 6 5.27 14.23 9.87
N GLU A 7 5.52 15.54 10.03
CA GLU A 7 4.48 16.55 10.04
C GLU A 7 3.84 16.52 8.65
N GLY A 8 2.77 15.73 8.54
CA GLY A 8 1.91 15.74 7.37
C GLY A 8 1.47 17.17 7.13
N THR A 9 1.74 17.66 5.93
CA THR A 9 1.22 18.92 5.40
C THR A 9 -0.20 19.15 5.91
N SER A 10 -0.40 20.26 6.64
CA SER A 10 -1.70 20.74 7.10
C SER A 10 -2.76 20.45 6.04
N ARG A 11 -3.72 19.57 6.40
CA ARG A 11 -4.88 19.29 5.55
C ARG A 11 -5.58 20.62 5.28
N PRO A 12 -5.96 20.95 4.03
CA PRO A 12 -6.85 22.07 3.79
C PRO A 12 -8.12 21.85 4.61
N ASP A 13 -8.67 22.95 5.14
CA ASP A 13 -9.85 23.07 6.03
C ASP A 13 -11.17 22.70 5.32
N VAL A 14 -11.09 21.77 4.38
CA VAL A 14 -12.23 21.15 3.70
C VAL A 14 -12.45 19.84 4.42
N ASP A 15 -13.52 19.80 5.23
CA ASP A 15 -14.03 18.55 5.78
C ASP A 15 -14.51 17.68 4.62
N ILE A 16 -13.63 16.81 4.14
CA ILE A 16 -13.94 15.80 3.14
C ILE A 16 -14.69 14.70 3.88
N ASP A 17 -16.01 14.76 3.83
CA ASP A 17 -16.88 13.71 4.36
C ASP A 17 -17.18 12.67 3.27
N ALA A 18 -16.97 11.40 3.63
CA ALA A 18 -17.33 10.25 2.82
C ALA A 18 -17.67 9.12 3.78
N LEU A 19 -18.82 8.46 3.58
CA LEU A 19 -19.36 7.50 4.54
C LEU A 19 -19.39 6.07 3.95
N PRO A 20 -18.22 5.39 3.77
CA PRO A 20 -18.14 4.06 3.16
C PRO A 20 -19.07 2.97 3.71
N TYR A 21 -19.42 3.01 5.00
CA TYR A 21 -20.30 1.99 5.60
C TYR A 21 -21.79 2.23 5.28
N ILE A 22 -22.16 3.44 4.85
CA ILE A 22 -23.54 3.85 4.55
C ILE A 22 -23.74 3.91 3.03
N ASP A 23 -22.80 4.54 2.31
CA ASP A 23 -22.85 4.83 0.88
C ASP A 23 -22.54 3.60 0.02
N ARG A 24 -23.31 2.52 0.20
CA ARG A 24 -23.09 1.23 -0.49
C ARG A 24 -23.31 1.30 -2.00
N GLU A 25 -23.99 2.34 -2.48
CA GLU A 25 -24.19 2.61 -3.90
C GLU A 25 -22.87 2.95 -4.62
N LEU A 26 -21.84 3.39 -3.89
CA LEU A 26 -20.51 3.64 -4.44
C LEU A 26 -19.70 2.35 -4.70
N ASP A 27 -20.10 1.22 -4.12
CA ASP A 27 -19.47 -0.09 -4.38
C ASP A 27 -19.90 -0.69 -5.73
N ASP A 28 -20.90 -0.11 -6.40
CA ASP A 28 -21.36 -0.56 -7.71
C ASP A 28 -20.28 -0.32 -8.78
N ALA A 29 -19.97 -1.39 -9.53
CA ALA A 29 -18.91 -1.35 -10.55
C ALA A 29 -19.18 -0.31 -11.65
N GLU A 30 -20.45 -0.09 -12.02
CA GLU A 30 -20.84 0.90 -13.02
C GLU A 30 -20.57 2.33 -12.53
N MET A 31 -20.97 2.64 -11.29
CA MET A 31 -20.70 3.92 -10.64
C MET A 31 -19.19 4.20 -10.61
N LYS A 32 -18.39 3.21 -10.20
CA LYS A 32 -16.92 3.34 -10.19
C LYS A 32 -16.34 3.69 -11.57
N VAL A 33 -16.78 3.02 -12.63
CA VAL A 33 -16.32 3.32 -14.01
C VAL A 33 -16.71 4.74 -14.42
N THR A 34 -17.93 5.19 -14.07
CA THR A 34 -18.35 6.56 -14.39
C THR A 34 -17.53 7.61 -13.65
N VAL A 35 -17.22 7.40 -12.37
CA VAL A 35 -16.39 8.28 -11.55
C VAL A 35 -14.96 8.29 -12.05
N GLU A 36 -14.36 7.13 -12.36
CA GLU A 36 -13.01 7.04 -12.94
C GLU A 36 -12.90 7.82 -14.25
N ARG A 37 -13.91 7.72 -15.12
CA ARG A 37 -13.98 8.51 -16.35
C ARG A 37 -14.04 10.02 -16.08
N MET A 38 -14.79 10.46 -15.07
CA MET A 38 -14.84 11.88 -14.69
C MET A 38 -13.50 12.36 -14.13
N ILE A 39 -12.87 11.54 -13.28
CA ILE A 39 -11.51 11.80 -12.76
C ILE A 39 -10.53 11.92 -13.93
N GLU A 40 -10.61 11.05 -14.94
CA GLU A 40 -9.73 11.11 -16.10
C GLU A 40 -9.94 12.38 -16.92
N GLN A 41 -11.19 12.83 -17.10
CA GLN A 41 -11.50 14.09 -17.78
C GLN A 41 -10.92 15.29 -17.04
N GLU A 42 -11.05 15.33 -15.72
CA GLU A 42 -10.46 16.40 -14.90
C GLU A 42 -8.93 16.32 -14.89
N MET A 43 -8.34 15.13 -14.82
CA MET A 43 -6.90 14.91 -14.95
C MET A 43 -6.35 15.39 -16.30
N ARG A 44 -7.13 15.31 -17.38
CA ARG A 44 -6.76 15.84 -18.71
C ARG A 44 -6.82 17.37 -18.77
N ARG A 45 -7.73 17.99 -18.01
CA ARG A 45 -7.91 19.45 -17.93
C ARG A 45 -6.89 20.10 -17.00
N MET A 46 -6.54 19.41 -15.92
CA MET A 46 -5.54 19.88 -14.98
C MET A 46 -4.16 19.90 -15.65
N LYS A 47 -3.48 21.04 -15.59
CA LYS A 47 -2.04 21.09 -15.87
C LYS A 47 -1.37 20.25 -14.80
N ARG A 48 -0.73 19.14 -15.19
CA ARG A 48 0.13 18.35 -14.28
C ARG A 48 1.11 19.31 -13.62
N LYS A 49 0.89 19.62 -12.34
CA LYS A 49 1.93 20.15 -11.48
C LYS A 49 2.95 19.02 -11.39
N GLU A 50 4.12 19.25 -11.97
CA GLU A 50 5.14 18.21 -12.05
C GLU A 50 5.54 17.75 -10.65
N ARG A 51 5.23 16.47 -10.40
CA ARG A 51 5.94 15.45 -9.63
C ARG A 51 6.24 15.73 -8.15
N SER A 52 5.88 14.74 -7.34
CA SER A 52 6.38 14.54 -5.98
C SER A 52 7.87 14.88 -5.85
N ASP A 53 8.28 15.44 -4.71
CA ASP A 53 9.70 15.67 -4.35
C ASP A 53 10.54 14.39 -4.28
N LEU A 54 9.93 13.23 -4.53
CA LEU A 54 10.58 11.95 -4.61
C LEU A 54 11.40 11.84 -5.91
N PRO A 55 12.69 11.46 -5.82
CA PRO A 55 13.53 11.26 -6.98
C PRO A 55 12.94 10.16 -7.87
N LEU A 56 12.82 10.45 -9.16
CA LEU A 56 12.26 9.54 -10.16
C LEU A 56 13.12 8.28 -10.39
N SER A 57 14.40 8.38 -10.06
CA SER A 57 15.37 7.29 -10.07
C SER A 57 16.19 7.34 -8.79
N ILE A 58 16.24 6.22 -8.07
CA ILE A 58 17.10 6.06 -6.89
C ILE A 58 18.36 5.33 -7.37
N ASP A 59 19.51 5.96 -7.20
CA ASP A 59 20.78 5.30 -7.40
C ASP A 59 21.06 4.39 -6.20
N LEU A 60 20.91 3.09 -6.43
CA LEU A 60 21.13 2.08 -5.40
C LEU A 60 22.64 1.88 -5.21
N PHE A 61 23.06 1.75 -3.94
CA PHE A 61 24.43 1.40 -3.53
C PHE A 61 25.52 2.41 -3.93
N GLU A 62 25.26 3.72 -3.81
CA GLU A 62 26.25 4.78 -4.08
C GLU A 62 27.57 4.63 -3.29
N LYS A 63 27.51 4.03 -2.10
CA LYS A 63 28.67 3.86 -1.21
C LYS A 63 29.51 2.62 -1.52
N ASP A 64 28.92 1.64 -2.20
CA ASP A 64 29.55 0.34 -2.44
C ASP A 64 29.75 0.12 -3.94
N GLU A 65 30.92 0.50 -4.44
CA GLU A 65 31.26 0.42 -5.88
C GLU A 65 31.10 -1.00 -6.46
N ILE A 66 31.38 -2.04 -5.66
CA ILE A 66 31.24 -3.45 -6.05
C ILE A 66 29.77 -3.78 -6.35
N LEU A 67 28.84 -3.36 -5.48
CA LEU A 67 27.41 -3.62 -5.65
C LEU A 67 26.82 -2.81 -6.79
N LYS A 68 27.34 -1.59 -7.01
CA LYS A 68 26.96 -0.77 -8.17
C LYS A 68 27.35 -1.44 -9.48
N GLN A 69 28.59 -1.93 -9.60
CA GLN A 69 29.05 -2.67 -10.78
C GLN A 69 28.24 -3.95 -11.02
N GLU A 70 27.87 -4.66 -9.96
CA GLU A 70 27.04 -5.85 -10.04
C GLU A 70 25.65 -5.55 -10.60
N ILE A 71 25.03 -4.46 -10.16
CA ILE A 71 23.72 -4.01 -10.65
C ILE A 71 23.80 -3.56 -12.10
N GLU A 72 24.87 -2.88 -12.49
CA GLU A 72 25.10 -2.52 -13.88
C GLU A 72 25.27 -3.77 -14.77
N ARG A 73 25.98 -4.79 -14.28
CA ARG A 73 26.10 -6.09 -14.96
C ARG A 73 24.74 -6.78 -15.10
N ILE A 74 23.94 -6.82 -14.03
CA ILE A 74 22.59 -7.40 -14.04
C ILE A 74 21.68 -6.63 -15.00
N LYS A 75 21.76 -5.29 -15.02
CA LYS A 75 21.04 -4.45 -16.00
C LYS A 75 21.42 -4.81 -17.43
N LYS A 76 22.69 -5.12 -17.68
CA LYS A 76 23.22 -5.61 -18.97
C LYS A 76 22.91 -7.08 -19.27
N LYS A 77 22.29 -7.81 -18.33
CA LYS A 77 21.99 -9.26 -18.40
C LYS A 77 23.22 -10.13 -18.66
N GLU A 78 24.38 -9.68 -18.21
CA GLU A 78 25.61 -10.46 -18.31
C GLU A 78 25.65 -11.53 -17.20
N GLN A 79 25.91 -12.78 -17.59
CA GLN A 79 26.01 -13.91 -16.68
C GLN A 79 27.30 -13.84 -15.86
N LEU A 80 27.20 -14.15 -14.57
CA LEU A 80 28.35 -14.19 -13.67
C LEU A 80 29.08 -15.53 -13.78
N ASN A 81 30.29 -15.53 -14.32
CA ASN A 81 31.20 -16.68 -14.27
C ASN A 81 32.15 -16.53 -13.07
N ALA A 82 31.60 -16.53 -11.85
CA ALA A 82 32.39 -16.29 -10.62
C ALA A 82 33.07 -17.54 -10.06
N LEU A 83 32.59 -18.74 -10.41
CA LEU A 83 33.04 -19.98 -9.77
C LEU A 83 33.97 -20.74 -10.71
N ASP A 84 35.26 -20.71 -10.38
CA ASP A 84 36.27 -21.57 -10.99
C ASP A 84 36.16 -22.98 -10.39
N THR A 85 35.41 -23.85 -11.05
CA THR A 85 35.26 -25.25 -10.63
C THR A 85 36.54 -26.06 -10.83
N LYS A 86 37.39 -25.66 -11.79
CA LYS A 86 38.65 -26.36 -12.09
C LYS A 86 39.65 -26.27 -10.95
N ARG A 87 39.58 -25.21 -10.13
CA ARG A 87 40.43 -25.06 -8.94
C ARG A 87 40.31 -26.20 -7.94
N TYR A 88 39.11 -26.79 -7.82
CA TYR A 88 38.81 -27.86 -6.87
C TYR A 88 39.01 -29.26 -7.45
N GLU A 89 39.29 -29.37 -8.75
CA GLU A 89 39.55 -30.63 -9.42
C GLU A 89 41.07 -30.90 -9.39
N LEU A 90 41.48 -32.09 -8.97
CA LEU A 90 42.88 -32.54 -9.07
C LEU A 90 43.16 -33.03 -10.49
N GLN A 91 43.21 -32.11 -11.46
CA GLN A 91 43.65 -32.43 -12.82
C GLN A 91 45.16 -32.22 -12.95
N GLY A 92 45.85 -33.13 -13.62
CA GLY A 92 47.24 -32.93 -14.05
C GLY A 92 47.32 -31.90 -15.19
N PRO A 93 48.52 -31.36 -15.49
CA PRO A 93 48.70 -30.50 -16.66
C PRO A 93 48.34 -31.25 -17.95
N GLU A 94 47.78 -30.54 -18.94
CA GLU A 94 47.39 -31.12 -20.24
C GLU A 94 48.61 -31.64 -21.03
N ASP A 95 49.76 -30.99 -20.85
CA ASP A 95 51.05 -31.38 -21.45
C ASP A 95 52.00 -31.94 -20.38
N GLU A 96 52.31 -33.24 -20.45
CA GLU A 96 53.20 -33.91 -19.48
C GLU A 96 54.63 -33.36 -19.48
N SER A 97 55.04 -32.67 -20.55
CA SER A 97 56.37 -32.07 -20.70
C SER A 97 56.49 -30.66 -20.09
N ASP A 98 55.38 -30.04 -19.68
CA ASP A 98 55.37 -28.69 -19.12
C ASP A 98 55.69 -28.70 -17.61
N LEU A 99 56.94 -28.32 -17.28
CA LEU A 99 57.43 -28.27 -15.91
C LEU A 99 56.70 -27.24 -15.04
N ASP A 100 56.24 -26.13 -15.61
CA ASP A 100 55.57 -25.07 -14.84
C ASP A 100 54.10 -25.42 -14.57
N GLY A 101 53.42 -26.09 -15.50
CA GLY A 101 52.11 -26.71 -15.28
C GLY A 101 52.12 -27.74 -14.16
N TRP A 102 53.14 -28.60 -14.08
CA TRP A 102 53.32 -29.54 -12.97
C TRP A 102 53.54 -28.84 -11.62
N ARG A 103 54.34 -27.76 -11.59
CA ARG A 103 54.54 -26.95 -10.37
C ARG A 103 53.25 -26.30 -9.90
N ALA A 104 52.46 -25.76 -10.82
CA ALA A 104 51.17 -25.17 -10.50
C ALA A 104 50.18 -26.22 -9.95
N ALA A 105 50.12 -27.39 -10.57
CA ALA A 105 49.30 -28.51 -10.10
C ALA A 105 49.72 -28.95 -8.68
N VAL A 106 51.02 -29.11 -8.42
CA VAL A 106 51.53 -29.47 -7.08
C VAL A 106 51.23 -28.39 -6.03
N ASN A 107 51.30 -27.12 -6.39
CA ASN A 107 50.92 -26.04 -5.48
C ASN A 107 49.42 -26.06 -5.18
N ASN A 108 48.58 -26.32 -6.19
CA ASN A 108 47.13 -26.48 -6.01
C ASN A 108 46.83 -27.66 -5.06
N THR A 109 47.43 -28.83 -5.28
CA THR A 109 47.19 -30.00 -4.41
C THR A 109 47.63 -29.76 -2.96
N LYS A 110 48.74 -29.04 -2.73
CA LYS A 110 49.13 -28.61 -1.38
C LYS A 110 48.09 -27.69 -0.75
N SER A 111 47.60 -26.69 -1.48
CA SER A 111 46.54 -25.80 -0.99
C SER A 111 45.24 -26.55 -0.69
N GLN A 112 44.88 -27.54 -1.52
CA GLN A 112 43.71 -28.38 -1.27
C GLN A 112 43.88 -29.27 -0.04
N LEU A 113 45.07 -29.87 0.16
CA LEU A 113 45.34 -30.70 1.33
C LEU A 113 45.14 -29.90 2.64
N GLU A 114 45.68 -28.69 2.71
CA GLU A 114 45.49 -27.82 3.87
C GLU A 114 44.02 -27.39 4.04
N SER A 115 43.33 -27.09 2.94
CA SER A 115 41.89 -26.78 2.96
C SER A 115 41.05 -27.96 3.46
N GLN A 116 41.41 -29.19 3.09
CA GLN A 116 40.76 -30.41 3.57
C GLN A 116 41.04 -30.63 5.06
N ALA A 117 42.28 -30.42 5.51
CA ALA A 117 42.61 -30.48 6.94
C ALA A 117 41.78 -29.46 7.76
N GLY A 118 41.64 -28.23 7.27
CA GLY A 118 40.76 -27.22 7.88
C GLY A 118 39.28 -27.62 7.84
N SER A 119 38.83 -28.22 6.74
CA SER A 119 37.44 -28.70 6.62
C SER A 119 37.15 -29.86 7.59
N MET A 120 38.10 -30.77 7.80
CA MET A 120 37.99 -31.83 8.81
C MET A 120 37.85 -31.23 10.20
N PHE A 121 38.68 -30.24 10.56
CA PHE A 121 38.56 -29.56 11.86
C PHE A 121 37.20 -28.87 12.03
N ASN A 122 36.70 -28.21 10.99
CA ASN A 122 35.37 -27.59 11.01
C ASN A 122 34.25 -28.63 11.15
N LEU A 123 34.37 -29.79 10.49
CA LEU A 123 33.43 -30.90 10.63
C LEU A 123 33.46 -31.50 12.04
N GLU A 124 34.62 -31.63 12.65
CA GLU A 124 34.73 -32.05 14.06
C GLU A 124 34.04 -31.07 15.00
N LEU A 125 34.20 -29.76 14.76
CA LEU A 125 33.52 -28.72 15.53
C LEU A 125 31.99 -28.78 15.32
N LEU A 126 31.55 -28.96 14.07
CA LEU A 126 30.14 -29.11 13.73
C LEU A 126 29.54 -30.38 14.35
N GLN A 127 30.28 -31.48 14.39
CA GLN A 127 29.84 -32.71 15.03
C GLN A 127 29.67 -32.53 16.54
N LYS A 128 30.57 -31.77 17.18
CA LYS A 128 30.52 -31.51 18.62
C LYS A 128 29.43 -30.50 19.03
N TYR A 129 29.29 -29.41 18.28
CA TYR A 129 28.46 -28.26 18.69
C TYR A 129 27.26 -27.99 17.77
N GLY A 130 27.25 -28.53 16.56
CA GLY A 130 26.25 -28.22 15.55
C GLY A 130 24.83 -28.46 16.03
N ALA A 131 24.54 -29.65 16.58
CA ALA A 131 23.20 -29.98 17.07
C ALA A 131 22.70 -28.98 18.14
N ASN A 132 23.56 -28.58 19.07
CA ASN A 132 23.21 -27.63 20.12
C ASN A 132 23.05 -26.21 19.58
N ALA A 133 23.95 -25.75 18.69
CA ALA A 133 23.85 -24.46 18.04
C ALA A 133 22.55 -24.34 17.21
N TRP A 134 22.20 -25.38 16.46
CA TRP A 134 20.95 -25.45 15.69
C TRP A 134 19.71 -25.40 16.58
N ARG A 135 19.73 -26.06 17.74
CA ARG A 135 18.63 -25.99 18.72
C ARG A 135 18.45 -24.58 19.29
N VAL A 136 19.54 -23.91 19.64
CA VAL A 136 19.50 -22.52 20.14
C VAL A 136 19.00 -21.57 19.07
N HIS A 137 19.49 -21.72 17.84
CA HIS A 137 19.03 -20.94 16.69
C HIS A 137 17.53 -21.17 16.42
N ASN A 138 17.06 -22.41 16.47
CA ASN A 138 15.64 -22.73 16.32
C ASN A 138 14.80 -22.08 17.43
N PHE A 139 15.24 -22.13 18.69
CA PHE A 139 14.57 -21.45 19.80
C PHE A 139 14.49 -19.93 19.60
N GLN A 140 15.55 -19.31 19.08
CA GLN A 140 15.55 -17.87 18.75
C GLN A 140 14.54 -17.57 17.63
N LEU A 141 14.52 -18.37 16.56
CA LEU A 141 13.55 -18.22 15.48
C LEU A 141 12.10 -18.41 15.95
N GLU A 142 11.84 -19.37 16.83
CA GLU A 142 10.51 -19.57 17.41
C GLU A 142 10.05 -18.35 18.22
N LYS A 143 10.97 -17.74 18.98
CA LYS A 143 10.70 -16.49 19.71
C LYS A 143 10.40 -15.33 18.76
N ASP A 144 11.25 -15.13 17.75
CA ASP A 144 11.07 -14.05 16.78
C ASP A 144 9.74 -14.19 16.03
N LEU A 145 9.38 -15.42 15.65
CA LEU A 145 8.10 -15.75 15.04
C LEU A 145 6.94 -15.41 15.98
N ALA A 146 7.04 -15.77 17.26
CA ALA A 146 6.01 -15.46 18.25
C ALA A 146 5.82 -13.94 18.43
N ASP A 147 6.91 -13.18 18.47
CA ASP A 147 6.89 -11.72 18.59
C ASP A 147 6.25 -11.07 17.35
N ILE A 148 6.61 -11.52 16.14
CA ILE A 148 5.99 -11.04 14.89
C ILE A 148 4.49 -11.35 14.86
N LYS A 149 4.08 -12.57 15.24
CA LYS A 149 2.66 -12.95 15.30
C LYS A 149 1.89 -12.08 16.28
N LYS A 150 2.43 -11.87 17.48
CA LYS A 150 1.83 -11.00 18.50
C LYS A 150 1.67 -9.57 18.00
N ASN A 151 2.68 -9.01 17.35
CA ASN A 151 2.61 -7.65 16.79
C ASN A 151 1.56 -7.56 15.68
N THR A 152 1.49 -8.58 14.82
CA THR A 152 0.48 -8.66 13.75
C THR A 152 -0.93 -8.71 14.33
N GLU A 153 -1.16 -9.53 15.36
CA GLU A 153 -2.46 -9.60 16.05
C GLU A 153 -2.82 -8.29 16.74
N SER A 154 -1.85 -7.65 17.41
CA SER A 154 -2.07 -6.34 18.04
C SER A 154 -2.47 -5.28 17.02
N LEU A 155 -1.79 -5.21 15.88
CA LEU A 155 -2.14 -4.29 14.79
C LEU A 155 -3.51 -4.60 14.19
N ARG A 156 -3.86 -5.88 14.02
CA ARG A 156 -5.21 -6.27 13.56
C ARG A 156 -6.28 -5.81 14.53
N ASN A 157 -6.06 -5.97 15.84
CA ASN A 157 -7.01 -5.52 16.85
C ASN A 157 -7.17 -3.99 16.85
N GLN A 158 -6.06 -3.24 16.67
CA GLN A 158 -6.12 -1.78 16.53
C GLN A 158 -6.91 -1.37 15.28
N ILE A 159 -6.67 -2.03 14.13
CA ILE A 159 -7.43 -1.77 12.90
C ILE A 159 -8.92 -2.08 13.11
N LEU A 160 -9.25 -3.19 13.77
CA LEU A 160 -10.63 -3.56 14.05
C LEU A 160 -11.33 -2.56 14.97
N GLU A 161 -10.64 -2.07 16.01
CA GLU A 161 -11.20 -1.06 16.91
C GLU A 161 -11.48 0.26 16.17
N ILE A 162 -10.51 0.73 15.37
CA ILE A 162 -10.70 1.93 14.53
C ILE A 162 -11.86 1.75 13.56
N ASN A 163 -11.96 0.59 12.90
CA ASN A 163 -13.06 0.31 11.98
C ASN A 163 -14.41 0.23 12.69
N ARG A 164 -14.43 -0.28 13.92
CA ARG A 164 -15.63 -0.33 14.76
C ARG A 164 -16.09 1.07 15.16
N GLU A 165 -15.17 1.91 15.62
CA GLU A 165 -15.42 3.32 15.95
C GLU A 165 -15.97 4.05 14.73
N ARG A 166 -15.28 4.00 13.58
CA ARG A 166 -15.76 4.59 12.32
C ARG A 166 -17.15 4.10 11.94
N LYS A 167 -17.43 2.81 12.08
CA LYS A 167 -18.75 2.26 11.75
C LYS A 167 -19.83 2.82 12.67
N ASN A 168 -19.55 2.95 13.97
CA ASN A 168 -20.49 3.53 14.92
C ASN A 168 -20.79 4.99 14.59
N ASP A 169 -19.75 5.80 14.38
CA ASP A 169 -19.87 7.23 14.04
C ASP A 169 -20.68 7.42 12.76
N GLN A 170 -20.39 6.61 11.73
CA GLN A 170 -21.12 6.64 10.47
C GLN A 170 -22.58 6.18 10.66
N THR A 171 -22.84 5.16 11.47
CA THR A 171 -24.23 4.71 11.72
C THR A 171 -25.05 5.79 12.45
N GLU A 172 -24.44 6.51 13.39
CA GLU A 172 -25.07 7.63 14.08
C GLU A 172 -25.35 8.78 13.09
N ALA A 173 -24.36 9.15 12.28
CA ALA A 173 -24.52 10.16 11.23
C ALA A 173 -25.61 9.78 10.21
N ALA A 174 -25.69 8.51 9.78
CA ALA A 174 -26.76 8.00 8.91
C ALA A 174 -28.15 8.25 9.50
N SER A 175 -28.32 7.96 10.80
CA SER A 175 -29.61 8.15 11.47
C SER A 175 -30.02 9.63 11.49
N LEU A 176 -29.04 10.53 11.70
CA LEU A 176 -29.26 11.96 11.66
C LEU A 176 -29.60 12.44 10.23
N LEU A 177 -28.85 12.00 9.23
CA LEU A 177 -29.08 12.31 7.82
C LEU A 177 -30.47 11.89 7.38
N ALA A 178 -30.88 10.65 7.67
CA ALA A 178 -32.23 10.17 7.37
C ALA A 178 -33.31 11.00 8.06
N SER A 179 -33.08 11.44 9.31
CA SER A 179 -34.02 12.32 10.01
C SER A 179 -34.14 13.71 9.37
N LEU A 180 -33.02 14.26 8.87
CA LEU A 180 -32.97 15.56 8.21
C LEU A 180 -33.60 15.48 6.81
N GLU A 181 -33.35 14.41 6.07
CA GLU A 181 -33.94 14.16 4.76
C GLU A 181 -35.47 14.03 4.85
N ASN A 182 -35.98 13.28 5.83
CA ASN A 182 -37.42 13.20 6.09
C ASN A 182 -38.02 14.57 6.41
N LYS A 183 -37.41 15.33 7.33
CA LYS A 183 -37.87 16.69 7.66
C LYS A 183 -37.85 17.61 6.44
N TRP A 184 -36.83 17.49 5.60
CA TRP A 184 -36.71 18.27 4.37
C TRP A 184 -37.82 17.91 3.38
N SER A 185 -38.10 16.62 3.18
CA SER A 185 -39.20 16.14 2.33
C SER A 185 -40.57 16.59 2.85
N ASP A 186 -40.78 16.51 4.16
CA ASP A 186 -41.99 16.98 4.83
C ASP A 186 -42.19 18.49 4.63
N LEU A 187 -41.13 19.29 4.82
CA LEU A 187 -41.18 20.75 4.63
C LEU A 187 -41.47 21.12 3.17
N ILE A 188 -40.89 20.42 2.20
CA ILE A 188 -41.19 20.62 0.77
C ILE A 188 -42.66 20.30 0.50
N THR A 189 -43.14 19.18 1.01
CA THR A 189 -44.52 18.74 0.82
C THR A 189 -45.50 19.74 1.46
N GLN A 190 -45.19 20.24 2.66
CA GLN A 190 -45.99 21.24 3.34
C GLN A 190 -46.02 22.58 2.59
N ASN A 191 -44.87 23.07 2.11
CA ASN A 191 -44.83 24.29 1.31
C ASN A 191 -45.66 24.12 0.02
N LEU A 192 -45.53 22.98 -0.66
CA LEU A 192 -46.33 22.70 -1.85
C LEU A 192 -47.84 22.66 -1.56
N GLN A 193 -48.24 22.06 -0.43
CA GLN A 193 -49.65 22.06 0.00
C GLN A 193 -50.17 23.46 0.30
N VAL A 194 -49.35 24.32 0.92
CA VAL A 194 -49.69 25.72 1.17
C VAL A 194 -49.84 26.48 -0.14
N ASP A 195 -48.91 26.32 -1.08
CA ASP A 195 -48.97 26.98 -2.40
C ASP A 195 -50.23 26.59 -3.17
N ILE A 196 -50.62 25.31 -3.14
CA ILE A 196 -51.85 24.83 -3.77
C ILE A 196 -53.09 25.44 -3.09
N ALA A 197 -53.13 25.49 -1.76
CA ALA A 197 -54.24 26.07 -1.02
C ALA A 197 -54.36 27.59 -1.27
N CYS A 198 -53.24 28.31 -1.33
CA CYS A 198 -53.20 29.72 -1.69
C CYS A 198 -53.73 29.95 -3.11
N ALA A 199 -53.30 29.16 -4.09
CA ALA A 199 -53.79 29.27 -5.47
C ALA A 199 -55.30 29.00 -5.58
N ALA A 200 -55.82 28.02 -4.83
CA ALA A 200 -57.26 27.73 -4.79
C ALA A 200 -58.05 28.90 -4.17
N LEU A 201 -57.58 29.45 -3.05
CA LEU A 201 -58.21 30.61 -2.40
C LEU A 201 -58.14 31.87 -3.27
N GLU A 202 -57.04 32.09 -3.98
CA GLU A 202 -56.91 33.20 -4.94
C GLU A 202 -57.93 33.08 -6.07
N SER A 203 -58.14 31.86 -6.60
CA SER A 203 -59.20 31.59 -7.60
C SER A 203 -60.59 31.89 -7.05
N GLU A 204 -60.92 31.45 -5.84
CA GLU A 204 -62.21 31.74 -5.19
C GLU A 204 -62.41 33.25 -4.96
N VAL A 205 -61.37 33.95 -4.50
CA VAL A 205 -61.40 35.41 -4.31
C VAL A 205 -61.64 36.14 -5.63
N ASP A 206 -60.99 35.72 -6.70
CA ASP A 206 -61.18 36.31 -8.02
C ASP A 206 -62.59 36.04 -8.58
N GLU A 207 -63.16 34.87 -8.36
CA GLU A 207 -64.57 34.58 -8.68
C GLU A 207 -65.53 35.49 -7.91
N LEU A 208 -65.31 35.65 -6.60
CA LEU A 208 -66.13 36.53 -5.76
C LEU A 208 -65.99 38.01 -6.16
N ARG A 209 -64.79 38.46 -6.56
CA ARG A 209 -64.57 39.81 -7.09
C ARG A 209 -65.37 40.04 -8.38
N ARG A 210 -65.32 39.10 -9.33
CA ARG A 210 -66.11 39.15 -10.57
C ARG A 210 -67.61 39.18 -10.26
N TYR A 211 -68.08 38.38 -9.31
CA TYR A 211 -69.49 38.37 -8.90
C TYR A 211 -69.92 39.72 -8.32
N LYS A 212 -69.12 40.31 -7.41
CA LYS A 212 -69.39 41.64 -6.86
C LYS A 212 -69.44 42.72 -7.93
N GLU A 213 -68.52 42.70 -8.90
CA GLU A 213 -68.51 43.67 -10.01
C GLU A 213 -69.79 43.57 -10.86
N SER A 214 -70.28 42.36 -11.12
CA SER A 214 -71.54 42.15 -11.85
C SER A 214 -72.79 42.62 -11.08
N LEU A 215 -72.77 42.57 -9.74
CA LEU A 215 -73.83 43.14 -8.91
C LEU A 215 -73.80 44.67 -8.84
N GLN A 216 -72.63 45.28 -9.04
CA GLN A 216 -72.49 46.75 -9.04
C GLN A 216 -72.83 47.40 -10.40
N GLN A 217 -72.94 46.59 -11.46
CA GLN A 217 -73.32 47.05 -12.80
C GLN A 217 -74.83 46.91 -13.10
N ASN A 218 -75.61 46.29 -12.21
CA ASN A 218 -77.08 46.29 -12.22
C ASN A 218 -77.64 47.30 -11.19
#